data_AF-A0A8T5PPN0-F1
#
_entry.id   AF-A0A8T5PPN0-F1
#
_cell.length_a   1.000
_cell.length_b   1.000
_cell.length_c   1.000
_cell.angle_alpha   90.00
_cell.angle_beta   90.00
_cell.angle_gamma   90.00
#
_symmetry.space_group_name_H-M   'P 1'
#
loop_
_entity.id
_entity.type
_entity.pdbx_description
1 polymer ?
#
loop_
_entity_poly.entity_id
_entity_poly.type
_entity_poly.pdbx_seq_one_letter_code
_entity_poly.pdbx_strand_id
1 'polypeptide(L)'
;TAKKQKTPISGLILNRVHNKKFELTLEEIEEASEVPIMAVLREDLIIPQGIAETTPGTAIKPTAHTSVEFMKLAASIVNEEYEDPRFLTKLRKFFINEIKKQDINREVLRNK
;
A
#
# COMPACT_ATOMS: atom_id res chain seq x y z
N THR A 1 0.51 19.31 14.96
CA THR A 1 0.16 18.06 14.25
C THR A 1 -0.90 18.38 13.21
N ALA A 2 -0.97 17.63 12.10
CA ALA A 2 -1.93 17.86 11.02
C ALA A 2 -3.39 17.99 11.53
N LYS A 3 -3.80 17.15 12.49
CA LYS A 3 -5.10 17.26 13.20
C LYS A 3 -5.29 18.64 13.86
N LYS A 4 -4.29 19.15 14.59
CA LYS A 4 -4.34 20.49 15.22
C LYS A 4 -4.38 21.63 14.21
N GLN A 5 -3.76 21.43 13.05
CA GLN A 5 -3.72 22.41 11.96
C GLN A 5 -4.93 22.31 11.02
N LYS A 6 -5.90 21.43 11.31
CA LYS A 6 -7.08 21.16 10.47
C LYS A 6 -6.71 20.77 9.03
N THR A 7 -5.52 20.20 8.82
CA THR A 7 -5.10 19.69 7.52
C THR A 7 -5.85 18.39 7.23
N PRO A 8 -6.52 18.26 6.07
CA PRO A 8 -7.18 17.02 5.69
C PRO A 8 -6.19 15.86 5.64
N ILE A 9 -6.53 14.74 6.27
CA ILE A 9 -5.73 13.51 6.27
C ILE A 9 -6.47 12.47 5.45
N SER A 10 -5.92 12.13 4.28
CA SER A 10 -6.53 11.14 3.38
C SER A 10 -6.35 9.70 3.87
N GLY A 11 -5.26 9.41 4.59
CA GLY A 11 -4.96 8.08 5.10
C GLY A 11 -3.53 7.92 5.60
N LEU A 12 -3.19 6.70 6.03
CA LEU A 12 -1.85 6.29 6.43
C LEU A 12 -1.18 5.39 5.40
N ILE A 13 0.15 5.51 5.31
CA ILE A 13 1.01 4.58 4.58
C ILE A 13 1.92 3.93 5.63
N LEU A 14 1.84 2.61 5.76
CA LEU A 14 2.75 1.88 6.62
C LEU A 14 3.97 1.45 5.82
N ASN A 15 5.15 1.82 6.29
CA ASN A 15 6.42 1.48 5.66
C ASN A 15 7.21 0.45 6.48
N ARG A 16 8.09 -0.30 5.81
CA ARG A 16 9.00 -1.28 6.42
C ARG A 16 8.29 -2.32 7.30
N VAL A 17 7.16 -2.83 6.85
CA VAL A 17 6.42 -3.88 7.59
C VAL A 17 7.11 -5.24 7.42
N HIS A 18 7.52 -5.86 8.52
CA HIS A 18 8.25 -7.14 8.49
C HIS A 18 7.33 -8.36 8.63
N ASN A 19 6.04 -8.15 8.93
CA ASN A 19 5.03 -9.17 9.20
C ASN A 19 5.46 -10.10 10.36
N LYS A 20 6.01 -9.52 11.43
CA LYS A 20 6.39 -10.28 12.62
C LYS A 20 5.27 -10.23 13.65
N LYS A 21 5.12 -11.30 14.42
CA LYS A 21 4.05 -11.44 15.43
C LYS A 21 4.10 -10.39 16.56
N PHE A 22 5.23 -9.70 16.71
CA PHE A 22 5.44 -8.63 17.69
C PHE A 22 5.22 -7.23 17.11
N GLU A 23 4.92 -7.11 15.81
CA GLU A 23 4.48 -5.84 15.23
C GLU A 23 3.01 -5.60 15.58
N LEU A 24 2.62 -4.33 15.68
CA LEU A 24 1.21 -3.96 15.80
C LEU A 24 0.44 -4.45 14.58
N THR A 25 -0.77 -4.95 14.82
CA THR A 25 -1.71 -5.31 13.76
C THR A 25 -2.20 -4.08 13.01
N LEU A 26 -2.71 -4.27 11.79
CA LEU A 26 -3.24 -3.17 10.99
C LEU A 26 -4.45 -2.54 11.69
N GLU A 27 -5.25 -3.37 12.34
CA GLU A 27 -6.44 -3.01 13.10
C GLU A 27 -6.08 -2.12 14.29
N GLU A 28 -5.09 -2.51 15.10
CA GLU A 28 -4.61 -1.71 16.24
C GLU A 28 -4.07 -0.34 15.80
N ILE A 29 -3.38 -0.28 14.64
CA ILE A 29 -2.85 0.96 14.10
C ILE A 29 -3.97 1.89 13.60
N GLU A 30 -4.94 1.37 12.88
CA GLU A 30 -6.10 2.16 12.42
C GLU A 30 -6.95 2.64 13.59
N GLU A 31 -7.19 1.80 14.60
CA GLU A 31 -7.93 2.16 15.80
C GLU A 31 -7.23 3.27 16.59
N ALA A 32 -5.94 3.12 16.86
CA ALA A 32 -5.17 4.10 17.62
C ALA A 32 -5.00 5.45 16.89
N SER A 33 -4.94 5.41 15.55
CA SER A 33 -4.75 6.62 14.75
C SER A 33 -6.07 7.30 14.36
N GLU A 34 -7.17 6.55 14.33
CA GLU A 34 -8.46 6.92 13.73
C GLU A 34 -8.34 7.31 12.25
N VAL A 35 -7.31 6.78 11.57
CA VAL A 35 -7.01 7.11 10.16
C VAL A 35 -6.89 5.81 9.38
N PRO A 36 -7.60 5.68 8.23
CA PRO A 36 -7.55 4.46 7.44
C PRO A 36 -6.19 4.25 6.79
N ILE A 37 -5.72 3.02 6.75
CA ILE A 37 -4.49 2.61 6.05
C ILE A 37 -4.79 2.45 4.56
N MET A 38 -4.04 3.17 3.73
CA MET A 38 -4.15 3.14 2.27
C MET A 38 -3.17 2.15 1.63
N ALA A 39 -2.02 1.95 2.26
CA ALA A 39 -0.97 1.08 1.72
C ALA A 39 -0.11 0.49 2.83
N VAL A 40 0.36 -0.74 2.58
CA VAL A 40 1.26 -1.47 3.46
C VAL A 40 2.48 -1.89 2.63
N LEU A 41 3.58 -1.18 2.82
CA LEU A 41 4.85 -1.41 2.16
C LEU A 41 5.70 -2.32 3.05
N ARG A 42 6.00 -3.51 2.54
CA ARG A 42 6.82 -4.49 3.25
C ARG A 42 8.29 -4.08 3.17
N GLU A 43 9.07 -4.51 4.16
CA GLU A 43 10.53 -4.44 4.03
C GLU A 43 10.97 -5.27 2.81
N ASP A 44 11.65 -4.61 1.88
CA ASP A 44 12.07 -5.21 0.60
C ASP A 44 13.42 -4.62 0.19
N LEU A 45 14.37 -5.48 -0.19
CA LEU A 45 15.73 -5.10 -0.55
C LEU A 45 15.80 -4.29 -1.85
N ILE A 46 14.74 -4.30 -2.66
CA ILE A 46 14.68 -3.45 -3.87
C ILE A 46 14.78 -1.95 -3.55
N ILE A 47 14.40 -1.54 -2.34
CA ILE A 47 14.42 -0.13 -1.94
C ILE A 47 15.86 0.34 -1.70
N PRO A 48 16.66 -0.30 -0.81
CA PRO A 48 18.07 0.07 -0.67
C PRO A 48 18.87 -0.18 -1.96
N GLN A 49 18.54 -1.23 -2.74
CA GLN A 49 19.13 -1.42 -4.06
C GLN A 49 18.86 -0.23 -4.98
N GLY A 50 17.61 0.24 -5.05
CA GLY A 50 17.25 1.38 -5.87
C GLY A 50 17.88 2.70 -5.46
N ILE A 51 18.10 2.87 -4.16
CA ILE A 51 18.88 4.02 -3.66
C ILE A 51 20.32 3.94 -4.17
N ALA A 52 20.97 2.78 -4.08
CA ALA A 52 22.35 2.60 -4.54
C ALA A 52 22.49 2.80 -6.06
N GLU A 53 21.51 2.35 -6.84
CA GLU A 53 21.48 2.46 -8.30
C GLU A 53 20.89 3.79 -8.81
N THR A 54 20.50 4.72 -7.92
CA THR A 54 19.78 5.97 -8.25
C THR A 54 18.55 5.72 -9.15
N THR A 55 17.91 4.56 -8.98
CA THR A 55 16.81 4.09 -9.81
C THR A 55 15.68 3.62 -8.90
N PRO A 56 14.44 4.10 -9.04
CA PRO A 56 13.34 3.68 -8.18
C PRO A 56 13.16 2.16 -8.16
N GLY A 57 12.91 1.58 -6.98
CA GLY A 57 12.67 0.13 -6.85
C GLY A 57 11.49 -0.37 -7.71
N THR A 58 10.50 0.49 -7.97
CA THR A 58 9.39 0.26 -8.91
C THR A 58 9.85 0.05 -10.35
N ALA A 59 10.92 0.72 -10.78
CA ALA A 59 11.51 0.55 -12.10
C ALA A 59 12.44 -0.67 -12.17
N ILE A 60 13.20 -0.94 -11.10
CA ILE A 60 14.12 -2.09 -11.02
C ILE A 60 13.34 -3.41 -11.06
N LYS A 61 12.28 -3.52 -10.25
CA LYS A 61 11.48 -4.75 -10.15
C LYS A 61 9.98 -4.42 -10.07
N PRO A 62 9.31 -4.20 -11.22
CA PRO A 62 7.91 -3.79 -11.26
C PRO A 62 6.93 -4.79 -10.61
N THR A 63 7.29 -6.08 -10.60
CA THR A 63 6.46 -7.16 -10.04
C THR A 63 6.74 -7.46 -8.56
N ALA A 64 7.67 -6.75 -7.92
CA ALA A 64 7.91 -6.89 -6.49
C ALA A 64 6.66 -6.48 -5.69
N HIS A 65 6.50 -7.02 -4.49
CA HIS A 65 5.33 -6.73 -3.66
C HIS A 65 5.23 -5.23 -3.35
N THR A 66 6.34 -4.63 -2.92
CA THR A 66 6.40 -3.20 -2.59
C THR A 66 6.19 -2.32 -3.82
N SER A 67 6.77 -2.69 -4.98
CA SER A 67 6.52 -1.97 -6.24
C SER A 67 5.05 -1.96 -6.64
N VAL A 68 4.39 -3.12 -6.57
CA VAL A 68 2.97 -3.22 -6.90
C VAL A 68 2.10 -2.42 -5.93
N GLU A 69 2.38 -2.46 -4.62
CA GLU A 69 1.62 -1.65 -3.66
C GLU A 69 1.84 -0.14 -3.84
N PHE A 70 3.04 0.30 -4.24
CA PHE A 70 3.28 1.68 -4.66
C PHE A 70 2.42 2.06 -5.86
N MET A 71 2.38 1.22 -6.90
CA MET A 71 1.59 1.53 -8.10
C MET A 71 0.08 1.55 -7.82
N LYS A 72 -0.44 0.62 -7.02
CA LYS A 72 -1.84 0.64 -6.58
C LYS A 72 -2.19 1.90 -5.81
N LEU A 73 -1.31 2.33 -4.91
CA LEU A 73 -1.48 3.58 -4.18
C LEU A 73 -1.45 4.79 -5.12
N ALA A 74 -0.45 4.87 -5.99
CA ALA A 74 -0.33 5.97 -6.95
C ALA A 74 -1.58 6.09 -7.84
N ALA A 75 -2.05 4.97 -8.40
CA ALA A 75 -3.26 4.91 -9.20
C ALA A 75 -4.49 5.43 -8.43
N SER A 76 -4.66 5.02 -7.16
CA SER A 76 -5.76 5.54 -6.33
C SER A 76 -5.68 7.05 -6.07
N ILE A 77 -4.47 7.60 -5.96
CA ILE A 77 -4.27 9.05 -5.75
C ILE A 77 -4.61 9.84 -7.02
N VAL A 78 -4.32 9.30 -8.20
CA VAL A 78 -4.60 9.94 -9.49
C VAL A 78 -5.95 9.55 -10.10
N ASN A 79 -6.78 8.82 -9.35
CA ASN A 79 -8.08 8.33 -9.81
C ASN A 79 -8.01 7.41 -11.05
N GLU A 80 -6.99 6.55 -11.10
CA GLU A 80 -6.82 5.53 -12.14
C GLU A 80 -6.95 4.12 -11.56
N GLU A 81 -7.26 3.16 -12.44
CA GLU A 81 -7.19 1.74 -12.12
C GLU A 81 -5.77 1.21 -12.37
N TYR A 82 -5.30 0.34 -11.48
CA TYR A 82 -4.03 -0.36 -11.67
C TYR A 82 -4.25 -1.85 -11.83
N GLU A 83 -3.89 -2.38 -12.99
CA GLU A 83 -3.84 -3.82 -13.22
C GLU A 83 -2.55 -4.42 -12.70
N ASP A 84 -2.67 -5.28 -11.68
CA ASP A 84 -1.53 -6.00 -11.12
C ASP A 84 -0.91 -6.95 -12.15
N PRO A 85 0.37 -6.73 -12.55
CA PRO A 85 1.01 -7.51 -13.60
C PRO A 85 1.34 -8.95 -13.18
N ARG A 86 1.22 -9.29 -11.90
CA ARG A 86 1.55 -10.63 -11.39
C ARG A 86 0.52 -11.65 -11.90
N PHE A 87 1.01 -12.71 -12.57
CA PHE A 87 0.20 -13.75 -13.22
C PHE A 87 -0.84 -14.41 -12.30
N LEU A 88 -0.48 -14.63 -11.02
CA LEU A 88 -1.35 -15.28 -10.02
C LEU A 88 -2.57 -14.44 -9.63
N THR A 89 -2.55 -13.12 -9.87
CA THR A 89 -3.67 -12.23 -9.54
C THR A 89 -4.86 -12.45 -10.47
N LYS A 90 -4.61 -12.86 -11.73
CA LYS A 90 -5.67 -13.17 -12.71
C LYS A 90 -6.44 -14.43 -12.35
N LEU A 91 -5.76 -15.47 -11.85
CA LEU A 91 -6.41 -16.70 -11.37
C LEU A 91 -7.11 -16.51 -10.01
N ARG A 92 -6.54 -15.70 -9.11
CA ARG A 92 -7.09 -15.46 -7.77
C ARG A 92 -8.47 -14.79 -7.77
N LYS A 93 -8.79 -13.95 -8.76
CA LYS A 93 -10.12 -13.31 -8.91
C LYS A 93 -11.26 -14.33 -8.95
N PHE A 94 -11.01 -15.57 -9.36
CA PHE A 94 -12.02 -16.62 -9.45
C PHE A 94 -12.16 -17.47 -8.17
N PHE A 95 -11.23 -17.38 -7.21
CA PHE A 95 -11.15 -18.37 -6.11
C PHE A 95 -10.97 -17.78 -4.70
N ILE A 96 -10.82 -16.46 -4.50
CA ILE A 96 -10.51 -15.90 -3.17
C ILE A 96 -11.51 -14.83 -2.74
N ASN A 97 -12.07 -15.00 -1.54
CA ASN A 97 -13.06 -14.13 -0.87
C ASN A 97 -12.47 -13.06 0.07
N GLU A 98 -11.16 -13.06 0.35
CA GLU A 98 -10.58 -12.09 1.30
C GLU A 98 -10.02 -10.87 0.58
N ILE A 99 -10.86 -9.84 0.48
CA ILE A 99 -10.46 -8.49 0.07
C ILE A 99 -9.69 -7.84 1.22
N LYS A 100 -8.50 -7.31 0.96
CA LYS A 100 -7.71 -6.62 1.98
C LYS A 100 -8.35 -5.27 2.30
N LYS A 101 -8.38 -4.87 3.58
CA LYS A 101 -9.01 -3.62 4.03
C LYS A 101 -8.42 -2.37 3.36
N GLN A 102 -7.10 -2.34 3.16
CA GLN A 102 -6.44 -1.24 2.44
C GLN A 102 -6.88 -1.11 0.98
N ASP A 103 -7.30 -2.21 0.33
CA ASP A 103 -7.81 -2.16 -1.05
C ASP A 103 -9.17 -1.45 -1.07
N ILE A 104 -10.03 -1.73 -0.08
CA ILE A 104 -11.33 -1.07 0.12
C ILE A 104 -11.14 0.41 0.45
N ASN A 105 -10.21 0.74 1.35
CA ASN A 105 -9.92 2.11 1.75
C ASN A 105 -9.48 2.97 0.55
N ARG A 106 -8.67 2.42 -0.37
CA ARG A 106 -8.27 3.11 -1.61
C ARG A 106 -9.41 3.30 -2.59
N GLU A 107 -10.31 2.32 -2.68
CA GLU A 107 -11.53 2.44 -3.48
C GLU A 107 -12.42 3.59 -2.96
N VAL A 108 -12.58 3.70 -1.64
CA VAL A 108 -13.32 4.80 -1.02
C VAL A 108 -12.62 6.14 -1.26
N LEU A 109 -11.29 6.18 -1.21
CA LEU A 109 -10.52 7.40 -1.53
C LEU A 109 -10.74 7.85 -2.99
N ARG A 110 -10.79 6.90 -3.94
CA ARG A 110 -10.99 7.19 -5.36
C ARG A 110 -12.36 7.82 -5.65
N ASN A 111 -13.38 7.41 -4.91
CA ASN A 111 -14.76 7.86 -5.09
C ASN A 111 -15.11 9.14 -4.29
N LYS A 112 -14.12 9.83 -3.72
CA LYS A 112 -14.27 11.13 -3.04
C LYS A 112 -14.00 12.29 -3.98
#